data_AF-A0A261VKE0-F1
#
_entry.id   AF-A0A261VKE0-F1
#
_cell.length_a   1.000
_cell.length_b   1.000
_cell.length_c   1.000
_cell.angle_alpha   90.00
_cell.angle_beta   90.00
_cell.angle_gamma   90.00
#
_symmetry.space_group_name_H-M   'P 1'
#
loop_
_entity.id
_entity.type
_entity.pdbx_description
1 polymer ?
#
loop_
_entity_poly.entity_id
_entity_poly.type
_entity_poly.pdbx_seq_one_letter_code
_entity_poly.pdbx_strand_id
1 'polypeptide(L)'
;MNRQQRRMMEKQQARVRAGRRVERDKRAPMLVATDLVLRPLEAIIDQINRDGTVHTDAQGFPDFRAGDGKWYEAAGAIEGVIWHFEMWCTRHGRTLPLEPLRELHIALKYLVPIRAETMAGLATTMPALRRAMATADPDDQTDLLLQTQIRAELDAARATGA
;
A
#
# COMPACT_ATOMS: atom_id res chain seq x y z
N MET A 1 17.99 -15.38 -54.84
CA MET A 1 16.82 -15.22 -53.95
C MET A 1 15.96 -14.06 -54.46
N ASN A 2 14.73 -14.33 -54.88
CA ASN A 2 13.90 -13.40 -55.66
C ASN A 2 13.22 -12.33 -54.76
N ARG A 3 13.01 -11.10 -55.26
CA ARG A 3 12.40 -9.99 -54.48
C ARG A 3 11.03 -10.37 -53.89
N GLN A 4 10.26 -11.19 -54.59
CA GLN A 4 8.98 -11.70 -54.12
C GLN A 4 9.10 -12.64 -52.90
N GLN A 5 10.14 -13.48 -52.85
CA GLN A 5 10.38 -14.39 -51.72
C GLN A 5 10.78 -13.65 -50.45
N ARG A 6 11.55 -12.55 -50.58
CA ARG A 6 11.89 -11.67 -49.44
C ARG A 6 10.65 -10.99 -48.84
N ARG A 7 9.77 -10.45 -49.69
CA ARG A 7 8.51 -9.81 -49.25
C ARG A 7 7.55 -10.80 -48.58
N MET A 8 7.50 -12.04 -49.05
CA MET A 8 6.69 -13.10 -48.42
C MET A 8 7.22 -13.46 -47.03
N MET A 9 8.54 -13.60 -46.88
CA MET A 9 9.15 -13.87 -45.58
C MET A 9 9.02 -12.71 -44.59
N GLU A 10 9.16 -11.46 -45.03
CA GLU A 10 8.89 -10.29 -44.18
C GLU A 10 7.44 -10.27 -43.68
N LYS A 11 6.46 -10.54 -44.55
CA LYS A 11 5.04 -10.63 -44.15
C LYS A 11 4.80 -11.77 -43.17
N GLN A 12 5.45 -12.92 -43.35
CA GLN A 12 5.35 -14.06 -42.43
C GLN A 12 5.98 -13.74 -41.07
N GLN A 13 7.17 -13.14 -41.06
CA GLN A 13 7.84 -12.71 -39.81
C GLN A 13 7.06 -11.63 -39.08
N ALA A 14 6.47 -10.66 -39.79
CA ALA A 14 5.60 -9.65 -39.21
C ALA A 14 4.35 -10.25 -38.57
N ARG A 15 3.74 -11.28 -39.19
CA ARG A 15 2.61 -12.02 -38.62
C ARG A 15 2.99 -12.81 -37.37
N VAL A 16 4.14 -13.47 -37.36
CA VAL A 16 4.65 -14.18 -36.18
C VAL A 16 4.94 -13.20 -35.03
N ARG A 17 5.50 -12.02 -35.32
CA ARG A 17 5.71 -10.96 -34.32
C ARG A 17 4.40 -10.39 -33.79
N ALA A 18 3.39 -10.20 -34.64
CA ALA A 18 2.07 -9.69 -34.25
C ALA A 18 1.27 -10.69 -33.39
N GLY A 19 1.44 -11.99 -33.62
CA GLY A 19 0.83 -13.05 -32.80
C GLY A 19 1.46 -13.21 -31.41
N ARG A 20 2.66 -12.67 -31.20
CA ARG A 20 3.38 -12.71 -29.92
C ARG A 20 3.02 -11.51 -29.02
N ARG A 21 1.75 -11.12 -29.01
CA ARG A 21 1.25 -10.11 -28.07
C ARG A 21 1.18 -10.76 -26.70
N VAL A 22 2.08 -10.36 -25.80
CA VAL A 22 2.04 -10.79 -24.40
C VAL A 22 0.77 -10.22 -23.80
N GLU A 23 -0.14 -11.11 -23.36
CA GLU A 23 -1.31 -10.72 -22.59
C GLU A 23 -0.80 -10.14 -21.27
N ARG A 24 -0.96 -8.82 -21.08
CA ARG A 24 -0.60 -8.16 -19.82
C ARG A 24 -1.77 -8.35 -18.86
N ASP A 25 -1.48 -8.82 -17.65
CA ASP A 25 -2.48 -8.91 -16.59
C ASP A 25 -3.19 -7.58 -16.41
N LYS A 26 -4.53 -7.63 -16.38
CA LYS A 26 -5.37 -6.45 -16.16
C LYS A 26 -5.29 -6.05 -14.70
N ARG A 27 -4.28 -5.24 -14.36
CA ARG A 27 -4.11 -4.70 -13.00
C ARG A 27 -5.09 -3.54 -12.78
N ALA A 28 -5.55 -3.41 -11.54
CA ALA A 28 -6.37 -2.27 -11.14
C ALA A 28 -5.59 -0.97 -11.38
N PRO A 29 -6.24 0.12 -11.85
CA PRO A 29 -5.60 1.42 -11.93
C PRO A 29 -5.01 1.82 -10.57
N MET A 30 -3.87 2.50 -10.55
CA MET A 30 -3.19 2.88 -9.30
C MET A 30 -4.07 3.67 -8.34
N LEU A 31 -5.02 4.45 -8.86
CA LEU A 31 -6.03 5.13 -8.05
C LEU A 31 -6.87 4.16 -7.22
N VAL A 32 -7.26 3.02 -7.80
CA VAL A 32 -8.05 1.98 -7.12
C VAL A 32 -7.20 1.23 -6.09
N ALA A 33 -5.95 0.89 -6.45
CA ALA A 33 -5.03 0.24 -5.52
C ALA A 33 -4.69 1.14 -4.32
N THR A 34 -4.49 2.44 -4.56
CA THR A 34 -4.28 3.46 -3.52
C THR A 34 -5.46 3.52 -2.56
N ASP A 35 -6.69 3.50 -3.09
CA ASP A 35 -7.89 3.52 -2.25
C ASP A 35 -7.98 2.27 -1.38
N LEU A 36 -7.69 1.09 -1.93
CA LEU A 36 -7.73 -0.16 -1.15
C LEU A 36 -6.77 -0.18 0.04
N VAL A 37 -5.59 0.44 -0.11
CA VAL A 37 -4.57 0.48 0.96
C VAL A 37 -4.84 1.58 1.97
N LEU A 38 -5.18 2.80 1.52
CA LEU A 38 -5.28 3.96 2.40
C LEU A 38 -6.66 4.14 3.03
N ARG A 39 -7.73 3.63 2.41
CA ARG A 39 -9.10 3.83 2.90
C ARG A 39 -9.37 3.23 4.27
N PRO A 40 -8.86 2.03 4.64
CA PRO A 40 -9.04 1.53 5.99
C PRO A 40 -8.35 2.41 7.05
N LEU A 41 -7.18 2.98 6.72
CA LEU A 41 -6.49 3.93 7.57
C LEU A 41 -7.30 5.23 7.73
N GLU A 42 -7.86 5.75 6.64
CA GLU A 42 -8.76 6.91 6.70
C GLU A 42 -10.00 6.62 7.53
N ALA A 43 -10.57 5.41 7.46
CA ALA A 43 -11.73 5.04 8.27
C ALA A 43 -11.42 5.07 9.77
N ILE A 44 -10.22 4.62 10.18
CA ILE A 44 -9.77 4.73 11.58
C ILE A 44 -9.69 6.22 11.99
N ILE A 45 -9.05 7.04 11.17
CA ILE A 45 -8.88 8.48 11.44
C ILE A 45 -10.25 9.18 11.53
N ASP A 46 -11.17 8.85 10.63
CA ASP A 46 -12.53 9.38 10.59
C ASP A 46 -13.37 8.93 11.79
N GLN A 47 -13.18 7.71 12.27
CA GLN A 47 -13.83 7.24 13.50
C GLN A 47 -13.32 8.02 14.71
N ILE A 48 -12.00 8.18 14.84
CA ILE A 48 -11.39 8.94 15.94
C ILE A 48 -11.90 10.39 15.93
N ASN A 49 -11.95 11.03 14.75
CA ASN A 49 -12.42 12.40 14.62
C ASN A 49 -13.91 12.57 14.98
N ARG A 50 -14.75 11.58 14.66
CA ARG A 50 -16.20 11.66 14.92
C ARG A 50 -16.56 11.28 16.34
N ASP A 51 -15.99 10.18 16.82
CA ASP A 51 -16.46 9.48 18.01
C ASP A 51 -15.46 9.58 19.17
N GLY A 52 -14.23 10.04 18.93
CA GLY A 52 -13.15 10.04 19.92
C GLY A 52 -12.72 8.65 20.37
N THR A 53 -13.09 7.61 19.62
CA THR A 53 -12.88 6.19 19.96
C THR A 53 -12.40 5.39 18.75
N VAL A 54 -11.92 4.17 19.00
CA VAL A 54 -11.56 3.17 17.98
C VAL A 54 -12.28 1.87 18.28
N HIS A 55 -12.50 1.05 17.25
CA HIS A 55 -12.94 -0.32 17.47
C HIS A 55 -11.82 -1.13 18.12
N THR A 56 -12.20 -2.08 18.97
CA THR A 56 -11.26 -2.95 19.67
C THR A 56 -11.73 -4.39 19.61
N ASP A 57 -10.76 -5.30 19.60
CA ASP A 57 -11.01 -6.72 19.78
C ASP A 57 -11.48 -7.07 21.20
N ALA A 58 -11.70 -8.35 21.48
CA ALA A 58 -12.14 -8.82 22.79
C ALA A 58 -11.09 -8.63 23.90
N GLN A 59 -9.84 -8.36 23.53
CA GLN A 59 -8.69 -8.14 24.41
C GLN A 59 -8.43 -6.65 24.64
N GLY A 60 -9.18 -5.77 23.96
CA GLY A 60 -9.08 -4.32 24.08
C GLY A 60 -8.02 -3.69 23.16
N PHE A 61 -7.47 -4.45 22.20
CA PHE A 61 -6.54 -3.90 21.22
C PHE A 61 -7.28 -3.28 20.04
N PRO A 62 -6.86 -2.10 19.56
CA PRO A 62 -7.47 -1.45 18.41
C PRO A 62 -7.44 -2.33 17.16
N ASP A 63 -8.61 -2.53 16.56
CA ASP A 63 -8.77 -3.28 15.32
C ASP A 63 -9.61 -2.49 14.30
N PHE A 64 -9.51 -2.87 13.05
CA PHE A 64 -10.31 -2.28 11.98
C PHE A 64 -10.69 -3.33 10.95
N ARG A 65 -11.77 -3.04 10.22
CA ARG A 65 -12.23 -3.86 9.11
C ARG A 65 -11.71 -3.31 7.79
N ALA A 66 -10.91 -4.09 7.08
CA ALA A 66 -10.38 -3.70 5.77
C ALA A 66 -11.40 -3.88 4.64
N GLY A 67 -11.05 -3.43 3.44
CA GLY A 67 -11.90 -3.52 2.24
C GLY A 67 -12.22 -4.95 1.78
N ASP A 68 -11.43 -5.94 2.21
CA ASP A 68 -11.70 -7.38 1.99
C ASP A 68 -12.68 -7.96 3.03
N GLY A 69 -13.16 -7.14 3.97
CA GLY A 69 -14.10 -7.50 5.01
C GLY A 69 -13.51 -8.22 6.21
N LYS A 70 -12.18 -8.45 6.25
CA LYS A 70 -11.48 -9.06 7.39
C LYS A 70 -11.08 -8.01 8.42
N TRP A 71 -10.89 -8.48 9.65
CA TRP A 71 -10.42 -7.68 10.78
C TRP A 71 -8.90 -7.79 10.92
N TYR A 72 -8.27 -6.66 11.17
CA TYR A 72 -6.83 -6.53 11.34
C TYR A 72 -6.53 -5.66 12.55
N GLU A 73 -5.46 -6.01 13.25
CA GLU A 73 -4.92 -5.18 14.33
C GLU A 73 -4.38 -3.86 13.74
N ALA A 74 -4.80 -2.74 14.33
CA ALA A 74 -4.62 -1.43 13.73
C ALA A 74 -3.16 -0.95 13.78
N ALA A 75 -2.45 -1.14 14.89
CA ALA A 75 -1.10 -0.63 15.05
C ALA A 75 -0.12 -1.32 14.08
N GLY A 76 -0.18 -2.63 13.93
CA GLY A 76 0.63 -3.42 13.02
C GLY A 76 0.33 -3.10 11.55
N ALA A 77 -0.95 -2.87 11.21
CA ALA A 77 -1.30 -2.40 9.86
C ALA A 77 -0.70 -1.00 9.57
N ILE A 78 -0.78 -0.06 10.51
CA ILE A 78 -0.18 1.27 10.36
C ILE A 78 1.35 1.17 10.25
N GLU A 79 1.98 0.29 11.01
CA GLU A 79 3.43 0.03 10.91
C GLU A 79 3.83 -0.41 9.51
N GLY A 80 3.08 -1.34 8.91
CA GLY A 80 3.29 -1.76 7.53
C GLY A 80 3.14 -0.62 6.52
N VAL A 81 2.15 0.26 6.71
CA VAL A 81 1.96 1.45 5.85
C VAL A 81 3.14 2.42 5.98
N ILE A 82 3.60 2.69 7.21
CA ILE A 82 4.77 3.55 7.45
C ILE A 82 5.98 2.99 6.72
N TRP A 83 6.25 1.70 6.90
CA TRP A 83 7.39 1.02 6.27
C TRP A 83 7.33 1.09 4.73
N HIS A 84 6.16 0.86 4.13
CA HIS A 84 5.94 0.98 2.69
C HIS A 84 6.34 2.37 2.18
N PHE A 85 5.87 3.43 2.84
CA PHE A 85 6.18 4.80 2.44
C PHE A 85 7.62 5.21 2.74
N GLU A 86 8.25 4.70 3.79
CA GLU A 86 9.69 4.89 4.04
C GLU A 86 10.54 4.29 2.93
N MET A 87 10.20 3.06 2.50
CA MET A 87 10.88 2.40 1.40
C MET A 87 10.67 3.14 0.08
N TRP A 88 9.44 3.61 -0.19
CA TRP A 88 9.14 4.44 -1.34
C TRP A 88 9.94 5.76 -1.32
N CYS A 89 9.98 6.45 -0.18
CA CYS A 89 10.79 7.67 0.00
C CYS A 89 12.26 7.42 -0.31
N THR A 90 12.79 6.28 0.17
CA THR A 90 14.18 5.86 -0.06
C THR A 90 14.45 5.60 -1.54
N ARG A 91 13.59 4.86 -2.24
CA ARG A 91 13.75 4.53 -3.66
C ARG A 91 13.67 5.75 -4.57
N HIS A 92 12.81 6.71 -4.25
CA HIS A 92 12.51 7.87 -5.10
C HIS A 92 13.22 9.16 -4.68
N GLY A 93 14.02 9.13 -3.60
CA GLY A 93 14.71 10.31 -3.07
C GLY A 93 13.74 11.42 -2.62
N ARG A 94 12.58 11.03 -2.09
CA ARG A 94 11.51 11.93 -1.64
C ARG A 94 11.35 11.88 -0.13
N THR A 95 10.68 12.88 0.40
CA THR A 95 10.31 12.95 1.82
C THR A 95 8.79 13.08 1.95
N LEU A 96 8.18 12.23 2.76
CA LEU A 96 6.77 12.32 3.12
C LEU A 96 6.62 12.63 4.62
N PRO A 97 5.56 13.36 5.03
CA PRO A 97 5.32 13.70 6.43
C PRO A 97 4.75 12.51 7.20
N LEU A 98 5.58 11.50 7.48
CA LEU A 98 5.17 10.25 8.13
C LEU A 98 5.06 10.35 9.65
N GLU A 99 5.54 11.43 10.27
CA GLU A 99 5.58 11.57 11.72
C GLU A 99 4.21 11.43 12.40
N PRO A 100 3.12 12.06 11.92
CA PRO A 100 1.81 11.89 12.53
C PRO A 100 1.31 10.43 12.50
N LEU A 101 1.72 9.64 11.51
CA LEU A 101 1.40 8.20 11.47
C LEU A 101 2.20 7.40 12.49
N ARG A 102 3.48 7.75 12.72
CA ARG A 102 4.29 7.14 13.78
C ARG A 102 3.70 7.42 15.15
N GLU A 103 3.27 8.65 15.39
CA GLU A 103 2.61 9.03 16.63
C GLU A 103 1.28 8.27 16.83
N LEU A 104 0.46 8.15 15.77
CA LEU A 104 -0.77 7.34 15.81
C LEU A 104 -0.47 5.87 16.11
N HIS A 105 0.53 5.28 15.43
CA HIS A 105 0.96 3.91 15.68
C HIS A 105 1.35 3.70 17.15
N ILE A 106 2.17 4.59 17.70
CA ILE A 106 2.58 4.53 19.12
C ILE A 106 1.36 4.62 20.03
N ALA A 107 0.43 5.54 19.75
CA ALA A 107 -0.77 5.71 20.54
C ALA A 107 -1.63 4.45 20.59
N LEU A 108 -1.88 3.82 19.44
CA LEU A 108 -2.68 2.60 19.36
C LEU A 108 -1.94 1.38 19.92
N LYS A 109 -0.64 1.24 19.65
CA LYS A 109 0.18 0.11 20.13
C LYS A 109 0.31 0.06 21.64
N TYR A 110 0.47 1.22 22.26
CA TYR A 110 0.70 1.34 23.70
C TYR A 110 -0.55 1.81 24.48
N LEU A 111 -1.69 1.89 23.81
CA LEU A 111 -2.98 2.29 24.39
C LEU A 111 -2.90 3.64 25.13
N VAL A 112 -2.13 4.58 24.59
CA VAL A 112 -2.00 5.93 25.15
C VAL A 112 -2.91 6.93 24.40
N PRO A 113 -3.34 8.02 25.04
CA PRO A 113 -4.22 9.00 24.41
C PRO A 113 -3.62 9.59 23.12
N ILE A 114 -4.44 9.65 22.06
CA ILE A 114 -4.08 10.31 20.80
C ILE A 114 -4.19 11.82 21.01
N ARG A 115 -3.11 12.54 20.69
CA ARG A 115 -3.04 13.99 20.87
C ARG A 115 -3.74 14.72 19.71
N ALA A 116 -4.25 15.91 19.98
CA ALA A 116 -4.92 16.73 18.98
C ALA A 116 -3.96 17.14 17.84
N GLU A 117 -2.69 17.37 18.16
CA GLU A 117 -1.64 17.71 17.19
C GLU A 117 -1.38 16.54 16.23
N THR A 118 -1.44 15.30 16.72
CA THR A 118 -1.31 14.10 15.90
C THR A 118 -2.45 14.04 14.88
N MET A 119 -3.69 14.26 15.32
CA MET A 119 -4.86 14.29 14.42
C MET A 119 -4.79 15.42 13.39
N ALA A 120 -4.36 16.61 13.80
CA ALA A 120 -4.14 17.73 12.88
C ALA A 120 -3.05 17.43 11.85
N GLY A 121 -1.96 16.77 12.26
CA GLY A 121 -0.90 16.31 11.37
C GLY A 121 -1.41 15.29 10.34
N LEU A 122 -2.21 14.31 10.78
CA LEU A 122 -2.80 13.28 9.91
C LEU A 122 -3.67 13.87 8.79
N ALA A 123 -4.40 14.95 9.07
CA ALA A 123 -5.21 15.66 8.06
C ALA A 123 -4.37 16.19 6.89
N THR A 124 -3.07 16.44 7.11
CA THR A 124 -2.12 16.85 6.06
C THR A 124 -1.33 15.69 5.47
N THR A 125 -1.02 14.67 6.28
CA THR A 125 -0.28 13.48 5.86
C THR A 125 -1.08 12.66 4.86
N MET A 126 -2.36 12.37 5.14
CA MET A 126 -3.17 11.49 4.29
C MET A 126 -3.28 11.97 2.83
N PRO A 127 -3.56 13.26 2.54
CA PRO A 127 -3.52 13.78 1.17
C PRO A 127 -2.14 13.73 0.50
N ALA A 128 -1.04 13.81 1.26
CA ALA A 128 0.31 13.67 0.71
C ALA A 128 0.59 12.22 0.27
N LEU A 129 0.19 11.25 1.10
CA LEU A 129 0.32 9.82 0.80
C LEU A 129 -0.51 9.41 -0.42
N ARG A 130 -1.76 9.85 -0.49
CA ARG A 130 -2.63 9.61 -1.65
C ARG A 130 -2.01 10.11 -2.95
N ARG A 131 -1.44 11.33 -2.93
CA ARG A 131 -0.79 11.90 -4.12
C ARG A 131 0.45 11.10 -4.52
N ALA A 132 1.27 10.69 -3.56
CA ALA A 132 2.45 9.87 -3.84
C ALA A 132 2.07 8.56 -4.53
N MET A 133 1.11 7.81 -3.97
CA MET A 133 0.67 6.54 -4.56
C MET A 133 -0.07 6.70 -5.89
N ALA A 134 -0.91 7.72 -6.04
CA ALA A 134 -1.67 7.94 -7.27
C ALA A 134 -0.76 8.22 -8.49
N THR A 135 0.43 8.76 -8.25
CA THR A 135 1.44 9.04 -9.30
C THR A 135 2.53 7.98 -9.42
N ALA A 136 2.50 6.95 -8.57
CA ALA A 136 3.54 5.92 -8.55
C ALA A 136 3.39 4.94 -9.71
N ASP A 137 4.52 4.33 -10.12
CA ASP A 137 4.53 3.24 -11.09
C ASP A 137 3.86 1.99 -10.49
N PRO A 138 2.82 1.42 -11.13
CA PRO A 138 2.18 0.20 -10.64
C PRO A 138 3.11 -0.99 -10.42
N ASP A 139 4.17 -1.13 -11.23
CA ASP A 139 5.14 -2.23 -11.07
C ASP A 139 5.94 -2.04 -9.77
N ASP A 140 6.44 -0.83 -9.52
CA ASP A 140 7.18 -0.50 -8.30
C ASP A 140 6.31 -0.65 -7.04
N GLN A 141 5.04 -0.25 -7.09
CA GLN A 141 4.13 -0.39 -5.95
C GLN A 141 3.78 -1.84 -5.65
N THR A 142 3.69 -2.69 -6.67
CA THR A 142 3.47 -4.13 -6.49
C THR A 142 4.69 -4.79 -5.84
N ASP A 143 5.89 -4.42 -6.29
CA ASP A 143 7.15 -4.88 -5.71
C ASP A 143 7.31 -4.43 -4.25
N LEU A 144 7.04 -3.15 -3.95
CA LEU A 144 7.06 -2.62 -2.59
C LEU A 144 6.05 -3.31 -1.66
N LEU A 145 4.83 -3.56 -2.14
CA LEU A 145 3.81 -4.27 -1.38
C LEU A 145 4.24 -5.70 -1.06
N LEU A 146 4.77 -6.42 -2.06
CA LEU A 146 5.28 -7.78 -1.87
C LEU A 146 6.44 -7.79 -0.87
N GLN A 147 7.36 -6.82 -0.95
CA GLN A 147 8.46 -6.68 0.00
C GLN A 147 7.95 -6.43 1.43
N THR A 148 6.89 -5.64 1.59
CA THR A 148 6.23 -5.38 2.88
C THR A 148 5.62 -6.67 3.44
N GLN A 149 4.90 -7.42 2.61
CA GLN A 149 4.24 -8.67 2.99
C GLN A 149 5.26 -9.73 3.41
N ILE A 150 6.32 -9.95 2.61
CA ILE A 150 7.39 -10.89 2.93
C ILE A 150 8.01 -10.56 4.29
N ARG A 151 8.22 -9.27 4.57
CA ARG A 151 8.76 -8.87 5.87
C ARG A 151 7.80 -9.19 7.01
N ALA A 152 6.52 -8.84 6.87
CA ALA A 152 5.51 -9.14 7.89
C ALA A 152 5.43 -10.64 8.18
N GLU A 153 5.50 -11.48 7.14
CA GLU A 153 5.54 -12.94 7.28
C GLU A 153 6.79 -13.44 8.01
N LEU A 154 7.97 -12.88 7.69
CA LEU A 154 9.22 -13.23 8.38
C LEU A 154 9.21 -12.82 9.86
N ASP A 155 8.68 -11.64 10.16
CA ASP A 155 8.57 -11.15 11.53
C ASP A 155 7.55 -11.98 12.35
N ALA A 156 6.43 -12.38 11.73
CA ALA A 156 5.48 -13.33 12.33
C ALA A 156 6.10 -14.71 12.58
N ALA A 157 6.84 -15.25 11.61
CA ALA A 157 7.51 -16.54 11.76
C ALA A 157 8.56 -16.53 12.89
N ARG A 158 9.28 -15.42 13.06
CA ARG A 158 10.20 -15.20 14.19
C ARG A 158 9.50 -15.15 15.54
N ALA A 159 8.31 -14.55 15.60
CA ALA A 159 7.52 -14.48 16.84
C ALA A 159 6.94 -15.85 17.27
N THR A 160 6.62 -16.73 16.32
CA THR A 160 6.10 -18.08 16.59
C THR A 160 7.18 -19.15 16.81
N GLY A 161 8.45 -18.83 16.53
CA GLY A 161 9.58 -19.77 16.51
C GLY A 161 10.45 -19.77 17.77
N ALA A 162 9.88 -19.52 18.95
CA ALA A 162 10.55 -19.61 20.25
C ALA A 162 9.91 -20.68 21.15
#